data_AF-A0A961JQS1-F1
#
_entry.id   AF-A0A961JQS1-F1
#
_cell.length_a   1.000
_cell.length_b   1.000
_cell.length_c   1.000
_cell.angle_alpha   90.00
_cell.angle_beta   90.00
_cell.angle_gamma   90.00
#
_symmetry.space_group_name_H-M   'P 1'
#
loop_
_entity.id
_entity.type
_entity.pdbx_description
1 polymer ?
#
loop_
_entity_poly.entity_id
_entity_poly.type
_entity_poly.pdbx_seq_one_letter_code
_entity_poly.pdbx_strand_id
1 'polypeptide(L)' 'PLKRVIQRALQDPLAEKLLAGDILDGETVPVHAGTEGLIIGDRTGTSNKPKPNDAVVH' A
#
# COMPACT_ATOMS: atom_id res chain seq x y z
N PRO A 1 -16.50 2.97 -16.92
CA PRO A 1 -16.73 3.44 -15.52
C PRO A 1 -16.00 2.59 -14.48
N LEU A 2 -16.20 1.27 -14.47
CA LEU A 2 -15.64 0.34 -13.48
C LEU A 2 -14.10 0.38 -13.39
N LYS A 3 -13.41 0.40 -14.53
CA LYS A 3 -11.94 0.52 -14.58
C LYS A 3 -11.41 1.68 -13.72
N ARG A 4 -12.06 2.85 -13.79
CA ARG A 4 -11.65 4.04 -13.04
C ARG A 4 -11.91 3.90 -11.54
N VAL A 5 -12.93 3.14 -11.16
CA VAL A 5 -13.22 2.84 -9.75
C VAL A 5 -12.13 1.94 -9.19
N ILE A 6 -11.77 0.87 -9.90
CA ILE A 6 -10.69 -0.04 -9.47
C ILE A 6 -9.35 0.71 -9.38
N GLN A 7 -9.06 1.58 -10.35
CA GLN A 7 -7.86 2.42 -10.31
C GLN A 7 -7.82 3.26 -9.03
N ARG A 8 -8.84 4.09 -8.80
CA ARG A 8 -8.85 5.05 -7.68
C ARG A 8 -9.00 4.42 -6.31
N ALA A 9 -9.83 3.39 -6.18
CA ALA A 9 -10.17 2.79 -4.89
C ALA A 9 -9.22 1.67 -4.46
N LEU A 10 -8.42 1.13 -5.37
CA LEU A 10 -7.53 0.00 -5.08
C LEU A 10 -6.10 0.20 -5.61
N GLN A 11 -5.93 0.51 -6.89
CA GLN A 11 -4.58 0.56 -7.49
C GLN A 11 -3.77 1.76 -7.00
N ASP A 12 -4.37 2.94 -6.94
CA ASP A 12 -3.69 4.16 -6.49
C ASP A 12 -3.22 4.00 -5.02
N PRO A 13 -4.06 3.55 -4.06
CA PRO A 13 -3.60 3.30 -2.67
C PRO A 13 -2.54 2.20 -2.54
N LEU A 14 -2.61 1.12 -3.34
CA LEU A 14 -1.59 0.07 -3.32
C LEU A 14 -0.25 0.60 -3.84
N ALA A 15 -0.27 1.39 -4.91
CA ALA A 15 0.93 2.01 -5.45
C ALA A 15 1.59 2.94 -4.42
N GLU A 16 0.80 3.75 -3.72
CA GLU A 16 1.31 4.61 -2.63
C GLU A 16 1.98 3.79 -1.52
N LYS A 17 1.34 2.71 -1.06
CA LYS A 17 1.90 1.82 -0.01
C LYS A 17 3.16 1.07 -0.46
N LEU A 18 3.21 0.65 -1.72
CA LEU A 18 4.42 0.05 -2.32
C LEU A 18 5.57 1.06 -2.36
N LEU A 19 5.31 2.28 -2.84
CA LEU A 19 6.31 3.35 -2.91
C LEU A 19 6.78 3.81 -1.52
N ALA A 20 5.91 3.76 -0.51
CA ALA A 20 6.26 4.01 0.89
C ALA A 20 7.10 2.88 1.51
N GLY A 21 7.14 1.71 0.87
CA GLY A 21 7.81 0.50 1.40
C GLY A 21 7.01 -0.22 2.48
N ASP A 22 5.71 0.08 2.60
CA ASP A 22 4.78 -0.60 3.51
C ASP A 22 4.36 -1.98 3.00
N ILE A 23 4.40 -2.18 1.67
CA ILE A 23 4.14 -3.46 1.00
C ILE A 23 5.41 -3.87 0.25
N LEU A 24 5.79 -5.14 0.36
CA LEU A 24 6.96 -5.69 -0.32
C LEU A 24 6.59 -6.48 -1.57
N ASP A 25 7.54 -6.61 -2.49
CA ASP A 25 7.38 -7.45 -3.67
C ASP A 25 7.09 -8.91 -3.28
N GLY A 26 6.08 -9.50 -3.92
CA GLY A 26 5.64 -10.87 -3.63
C GLY A 26 4.74 -10.99 -2.40
N GLU A 27 4.47 -9.91 -1.68
CA GLU A 27 3.54 -9.90 -0.55
C GLU A 27 2.08 -10.09 -1.02
N THR A 28 1.33 -10.93 -0.30
CA THR A 28 -0.11 -11.09 -0.53
C THR A 28 -0.87 -10.13 0.37
N VAL A 29 -1.59 -9.18 -0.23
CA VAL A 29 -2.33 -8.14 0.49
C VAL A 29 -3.82 -8.47 0.50
N PRO A 30 -4.44 -8.78 1.66
CA PRO A 30 -5.87 -9.03 1.73
C PRO A 30 -6.66 -7.75 1.48
N VAL A 31 -7.78 -7.87 0.78
CA VAL A 31 -8.69 -6.75 0.49
C VAL A 31 -10.11 -7.15 0.87
N HIS A 32 -10.74 -6.33 1.71
CA HIS A 32 -12.09 -6.56 2.22
C HIS A 32 -13.01 -5.38 1.90
N ALA A 33 -14.31 -5.63 1.83
CA ALA A 33 -15.31 -4.58 1.79
C ALA A 33 -15.64 -4.12 3.22
N GLY A 34 -15.47 -2.83 3.50
CA GLY A 34 -15.91 -2.15 4.71
C GLY A 34 -17.12 -1.24 4.46
N THR A 35 -17.61 -0.60 5.51
CA THR A 35 -18.79 0.29 5.44
C THR A 35 -18.55 1.54 4.59
N GLU A 36 -17.32 2.04 4.56
CA GLU A 36 -16.94 3.29 3.86
C GLU A 36 -16.15 3.04 2.56
N GLY A 37 -15.89 1.78 2.19
CA GLY A 37 -15.07 1.44 1.02
C GLY A 37 -14.21 0.19 1.22
N LEU A 38 -13.10 0.10 0.48
CA LEU A 38 -12.20 -1.03 0.58
C LEU A 38 -11.24 -0.89 1.76
N ILE A 39 -11.08 -1.97 2.51
CA ILE A 39 -10.04 -2.15 3.53
C ILE A 39 -8.90 -2.93 2.87
N ILE A 40 -7.68 -2.38 2.91
CA ILE A 40 -6.50 -2.95 2.23
C ILE A 40 -5.43 -3.28 3.27
N GLY A 41 -5.11 -4.56 3.43
CA GLY A 41 -4.17 -5.09 4.43
C GLY A 41 -4.78 -5.26 5.83
N ASP A 42 -3.94 -5.67 6.79
CA ASP A 42 -4.37 -6.14 8.13
C ASP A 42 -3.99 -5.23 9.32
N ARG A 43 -3.39 -4.04 9.12
CA ARG A 43 -2.87 -3.23 10.23
C ARG A 43 -3.23 -1.75 10.20
N THR A 44 -4.05 -1.33 11.18
CA THR A 44 -3.83 -0.09 11.92
C THR A 44 -2.64 -0.31 12.87
N GLY A 45 -1.44 0.14 12.51
CA GLY A 45 -0.28 -0.04 13.39
C GLY A 45 1.06 0.32 12.77
N THR A 46 1.58 1.49 13.17
CA THR A 46 2.97 1.96 13.15
C THR A 46 4.01 1.02 12.53
N SER A 47 4.55 1.37 11.36
CA SER A 47 5.79 0.78 10.87
C SER A 47 6.97 1.33 11.67
N ASN A 48 7.54 0.51 12.56
CA ASN A 48 8.86 0.75 13.12
C ASN A 48 9.90 0.22 12.13
N LYS A 49 10.31 1.05 11.16
CA LYS A 49 11.50 0.77 10.34
C LYS A 49 12.50 1.91 10.52
N PRO A 50 13.69 1.68 11.11
CA PRO A 50 14.73 2.71 11.12
C PRO A 50 15.16 3.00 9.67
N LYS A 51 15.33 4.30 9.37
CA LYS A 51 15.67 4.81 8.03
C LYS A 51 16.94 4.12 7.50
N PRO A 52 16.93 3.54 6.29
CA PRO A 52 18.16 3.07 5.67
C PRO A 52 19.06 4.27 5.34
N ASN A 53 20.32 4.22 5.80
CA ASN A 53 21.30 5.27 5.54
C ASN A 53 21.60 5.42 4.05
N ASP A 54 21.59 6.68 3.61
CA ASP A 54 22.21 7.30 2.43
C ASP A 54 22.66 6.35 1.31
N ALA A 55 21.82 6.23 0.29
CA ALA A 55 22.26 5.78 -1.02
C ALA A 55 23.13 6.89 -1.66
N VAL A 56 24.45 6.74 -1.57
CA VAL A 56 25.41 7.53 -2.35
C VAL A 56 25.25 7.15 -3.81
N VAL A 57 24.83 8.10 -4.64
CA VAL A 57 24.82 7.96 -6.09
C VAL A 57 26.23 8.25 -6.58
N HIS A 58 26.89 7.23 -7.15
CA HIS A 58 28.08 7.41 -8.00
C HIS A 58 27.65 7.72 -9.43
#